data_AF-A0A7S0ENU9-F1
#
_entry.id   AF-A0A7S0ENU9-F1
#
_cell.length_a   1.000
_cell.length_b   1.000
_cell.length_c   1.000
_cell.angle_alpha   90.00
_cell.angle_beta   90.00
_cell.angle_gamma   90.00
#
_symmetry.space_group_name_H-M   'P 1'
#
loop_
_entity.id
_entity.type
_entity.pdbx_description
1 polymer ?
#
loop_
_entity_poly.entity_id
_entity_poly.type
_entity_poly.pdbx_seq_one_letter_code
_entity_poly.pdbx_strand_id
1 'polypeptide(L)'
;PTPTKASDGPTLCVASGDGCLSVYDLRRGRLAALSDNQEDELLSLTLMKNGKKLLAGFQSGVVGLFSWGRWGDISDRLLGHPDSVDSLVPLNSDVLISGSSDGLVRVVGV
;
A
#
# COMPACT_ATOMS: atom_id res chain seq x y z
N PRO A 1 -15.24 18.53 31.67
CA PRO A 1 -14.27 18.37 30.54
C PRO A 1 -14.64 17.15 29.69
N THR A 2 -15.18 17.38 28.50
CA THR A 2 -15.37 16.33 27.48
C THR A 2 -14.00 15.80 27.04
N PRO A 3 -13.78 14.47 26.95
CA PRO A 3 -12.51 13.93 26.48
C PRO A 3 -12.28 14.40 25.05
N THR A 4 -11.25 15.22 24.84
CA THR A 4 -10.75 15.56 23.51
C THR A 4 -10.29 14.28 22.84
N LYS A 5 -10.88 13.96 21.68
CA LYS A 5 -10.50 12.81 20.86
C LYS A 5 -8.99 12.90 20.60
N ALA A 6 -8.21 12.01 21.21
CA ALA A 6 -6.79 11.95 20.96
C ALA A 6 -6.59 11.82 19.45
N SER A 7 -5.86 12.76 18.83
CA SER A 7 -5.53 12.65 17.41
C SER A 7 -4.87 11.28 17.17
N ASP A 8 -5.24 10.58 16.12
CA ASP A 8 -4.52 9.37 15.76
C ASP A 8 -3.07 9.76 15.43
N GLY A 9 -2.13 9.03 16.02
CA GLY A 9 -0.70 9.31 15.83
C GLY A 9 -0.26 8.98 14.41
N PRO A 10 0.98 9.34 14.03
CA PRO A 10 1.52 8.93 12.74
C PRO A 10 1.49 7.40 12.60
N THR A 11 1.00 6.94 11.46
CA THR A 11 0.88 5.52 11.13
C THR A 11 1.96 5.15 10.13
N LEU A 12 2.71 4.08 10.40
CA LEU A 12 3.70 3.52 9.48
C LEU A 12 3.13 2.24 8.86
N CYS A 13 3.11 2.17 7.53
CA CYS A 13 2.77 0.96 6.79
C CYS A 13 4.05 0.36 6.23
N VAL A 14 4.22 -0.96 6.37
CA VAL A 14 5.43 -1.69 5.99
C VAL A 14 5.04 -2.85 5.10
N ALA A 15 5.59 -2.87 3.89
CA ALA A 15 5.53 -3.99 2.97
C ALA A 15 6.53 -5.08 3.41
N SER A 16 6.17 -6.34 3.22
CA SER A 16 6.96 -7.50 3.62
C SER A 16 6.87 -8.61 2.58
N GLY A 17 7.94 -9.38 2.45
CA GLY A 17 7.98 -10.59 1.62
C GLY A 17 7.22 -11.78 2.22
N ASP A 18 6.67 -11.66 3.43
CA ASP A 18 5.77 -12.68 4.00
C ASP A 18 4.33 -12.62 3.45
N GLY A 19 4.08 -11.68 2.55
CA GLY A 19 2.78 -11.43 1.93
C GLY A 19 1.80 -10.65 2.78
N CYS A 20 2.23 -10.08 3.91
CA CYS A 20 1.40 -9.25 4.76
C CYS A 20 1.85 -7.79 4.75
N LEU A 21 0.88 -6.88 4.87
CA LEU A 21 1.10 -5.48 5.23
C LEU A 21 1.09 -5.34 6.76
N SER A 22 2.18 -4.86 7.33
CA SER A 22 2.23 -4.50 8.76
C SER A 22 1.95 -3.03 8.96
N VAL A 23 1.12 -2.70 9.94
CA VAL A 23 0.75 -1.31 10.27
C VAL A 23 1.09 -1.01 11.72
N TYR A 24 1.90 0.02 11.95
CA TYR A 24 2.37 0.42 13.27
C TYR A 24 1.78 1.78 13.69
N ASP A 25 1.31 1.86 14.93
CA ASP A 25 1.04 3.14 15.61
C ASP A 25 2.37 3.65 16.19
N LEU A 26 3.00 4.61 15.51
CA LEU A 26 4.32 5.11 15.91
C LEU A 26 4.29 5.88 17.22
N ARG A 27 3.16 6.49 17.57
CA ARG A 27 3.01 7.19 18.85
C ARG A 27 2.99 6.19 20.01
N ARG A 28 2.34 5.04 19.82
CA ARG A 28 2.27 3.96 20.83
C ARG A 28 3.42 2.96 20.75
N GLY A 29 4.21 2.99 19.68
CA GLY A 29 5.35 2.09 19.47
C GLY A 29 4.93 0.62 19.35
N ARG A 30 3.78 0.33 18.74
CA ARG A 30 3.24 -1.04 18.65
C ARG A 30 2.63 -1.35 17.29
N LEU A 31 2.60 -2.63 16.94
CA LEU A 31 1.80 -3.15 15.82
C LEU A 31 0.33 -2.85 16.10
N ALA A 32 -0.30 -2.14 15.18
CA ALA A 32 -1.70 -1.73 15.25
C ALA A 32 -2.60 -2.66 14.43
N ALA A 33 -2.12 -3.15 13.29
CA ALA A 33 -2.82 -4.12 12.45
C ALA A 33 -1.83 -4.92 11.57
N LEU A 34 -2.30 -6.06 11.11
CA LEU A 34 -1.67 -6.91 10.10
C LEU A 34 -2.76 -7.23 9.05
N SER A 35 -2.40 -7.26 7.78
CA SER A 35 -3.31 -7.72 6.74
C SER A 35 -3.47 -9.23 6.72
N ASP A 36 -4.48 -9.67 5.97
CA ASP A 36 -4.54 -11.05 5.50
C ASP A 36 -3.34 -11.30 4.57
N ASN A 37 -2.89 -12.55 4.50
CA ASN A 37 -1.82 -12.94 3.59
C ASN A 37 -2.30 -12.79 2.15
N GLN A 38 -1.57 -12.00 1.36
CA GLN A 38 -1.88 -11.72 -0.03
C GLN A 38 -1.38 -12.82 -1.00
N GLU A 39 -0.76 -13.87 -0.45
CA GLU A 39 -0.16 -15.00 -1.18
C GLU A 39 0.91 -14.55 -2.20
N ASP A 40 1.47 -13.36 -2.01
CA ASP A 40 2.45 -12.74 -2.88
C ASP A 40 3.26 -11.68 -2.12
N GLU A 41 4.51 -11.45 -2.49
CA GLU A 41 5.41 -10.53 -1.77
C GLU A 41 5.03 -9.07 -2.03
N LEU A 42 5.00 -8.25 -0.98
CA LEU A 42 4.83 -6.80 -1.10
C LEU A 42 6.21 -6.14 -1.23
N LEU A 43 6.46 -5.43 -2.32
CA LEU A 43 7.78 -4.89 -2.66
C LEU A 43 7.88 -3.38 -2.48
N SER A 44 6.77 -2.66 -2.70
CA SER A 44 6.73 -1.20 -2.64
C SER A 44 5.37 -0.70 -2.16
N LEU A 45 5.33 0.50 -1.58
CA LEU A 45 4.10 1.13 -1.09
C LEU A 45 4.01 2.59 -1.52
N THR A 46 2.79 3.06 -1.79
CA THR A 46 2.53 4.49 -1.95
C THR A 46 1.10 4.90 -1.60
N LEU A 47 0.91 6.15 -1.17
CA LEU A 47 -0.40 6.72 -0.90
C LEU A 47 -1.01 7.36 -2.14
N MET A 48 -2.28 7.08 -2.41
CA MET A 48 -3.05 7.65 -3.52
C MET A 48 -4.41 8.16 -3.06
N LYS A 49 -5.15 8.81 -3.97
CA LYS A 49 -6.52 9.27 -3.75
C LYS A 49 -6.65 10.16 -2.51
N ASN A 50 -5.71 11.10 -2.35
CA ASN A 50 -5.64 12.01 -1.20
C ASN A 50 -5.55 11.26 0.14
N GLY A 51 -4.74 10.19 0.18
CA GLY A 51 -4.51 9.39 1.39
C GLY A 51 -5.62 8.38 1.70
N LYS A 52 -6.60 8.18 0.81
CA LYS A 52 -7.70 7.22 1.01
C LYS A 52 -7.34 5.80 0.60
N LYS A 53 -6.28 5.63 -0.20
CA LYS A 53 -5.80 4.33 -0.66
C LYS A 53 -4.30 4.21 -0.41
N LEU A 54 -3.88 3.05 0.06
CA LEU A 54 -2.48 2.62 0.08
C LEU A 54 -2.33 1.58 -1.04
N LEU A 55 -1.47 1.86 -2.01
CA LEU A 55 -1.14 0.93 -3.07
C LEU A 55 0.12 0.16 -2.69
N ALA A 56 0.15 -1.10 -3.10
CA ALA A 56 1.28 -1.99 -2.90
C ALA A 56 1.65 -2.66 -4.23
N GLY A 57 2.91 -2.56 -4.64
CA GLY A 57 3.42 -3.30 -5.80
C GLY A 57 3.86 -4.69 -5.37
N PHE A 58 3.44 -5.72 -6.09
CA PHE A 58 3.71 -7.12 -5.73
C PHE A 58 4.70 -7.79 -6.69
N GLN A 59 5.28 -8.92 -6.25
CA GLN A 59 6.22 -9.72 -7.04
C GLN A 59 5.57 -10.34 -8.29
N SER A 60 4.28 -10.67 -8.28
CA SER A 60 3.57 -11.21 -9.46
C SER A 60 3.27 -10.18 -10.56
N GLY A 61 3.55 -8.89 -10.33
CA GLY A 61 3.18 -7.81 -11.23
C GLY A 61 1.81 -7.18 -10.93
N VAL A 62 1.12 -7.64 -9.89
CA VAL A 62 -0.11 -7.01 -9.41
C VAL A 62 0.21 -5.73 -8.63
N VAL A 63 -0.64 -4.71 -8.77
CA VAL A 63 -0.68 -3.58 -7.82
C VAL A 63 -1.94 -3.71 -6.97
N GLY A 64 -1.79 -4.07 -5.70
CA GLY A 64 -2.88 -4.20 -4.73
C GLY A 64 -3.28 -2.86 -4.11
N LEU A 65 -4.59 -2.65 -3.88
CA LEU A 65 -5.14 -1.40 -3.32
C LEU A 65 -5.79 -1.67 -1.97
N PHE A 66 -5.16 -1.23 -0.88
CA PHE A 66 -5.77 -1.20 0.44
C PHE A 66 -6.59 0.07 0.63
N SER A 67 -7.74 -0.04 1.28
CA SER A 67 -8.48 1.14 1.75
C SER A 67 -7.85 1.65 3.05
N TRP A 68 -7.48 2.92 3.11
CA TRP A 68 -6.77 3.46 4.27
C TRP A 68 -7.58 3.28 5.56
N GLY A 69 -6.97 2.68 6.58
CA GLY A 69 -7.63 2.34 7.85
C GLY A 69 -8.45 1.04 7.83
N ARG A 70 -8.48 0.31 6.70
CA ARG A 70 -9.08 -1.03 6.57
C ARG A 70 -8.03 -1.97 6.04
N TRP A 71 -7.31 -2.60 6.95
CA TRP A 71 -6.07 -3.31 6.66
C TRP A 71 -6.22 -4.79 6.39
N GLY A 72 -7.44 -5.36 6.39
CA GLY A 72 -7.68 -6.80 6.20
C GLY A 72 -7.19 -7.30 4.83
N ASP A 73 -8.04 -7.27 3.82
CA ASP A 73 -7.66 -7.63 2.46
C ASP A 73 -7.61 -6.41 1.52
N ILE A 74 -6.99 -6.57 0.36
CA ILE A 74 -7.04 -5.56 -0.69
C ILE A 74 -8.49 -5.30 -1.12
N SER A 75 -8.80 -4.03 -1.33
CA SER A 75 -10.11 -3.59 -1.82
C SER A 75 -10.24 -3.64 -3.33
N ASP A 76 -9.11 -3.66 -4.05
CA ASP A 76 -9.05 -3.76 -5.50
C ASP A 76 -7.61 -4.12 -5.95
N ARG A 77 -7.43 -4.36 -7.25
CA ARG A 77 -6.14 -4.64 -7.87
C ARG A 77 -6.04 -4.09 -9.29
N LEU A 78 -4.86 -3.62 -9.65
CA LEU A 78 -4.52 -3.29 -11.03
C LEU A 78 -3.65 -4.42 -11.60
N LEU A 79 -4.03 -4.89 -12.78
CA LEU A 79 -3.36 -5.97 -13.51
C LEU A 79 -2.69 -5.39 -14.77
N GLY A 80 -1.66 -6.08 -15.28
CA GLY A 80 -1.09 -5.80 -16.60
C GLY A 80 0.43 -5.78 -16.66
N HIS A 81 1.12 -5.77 -15.52
CA HIS A 81 2.56 -5.99 -15.49
C HIS A 81 2.84 -7.49 -15.55
N PRO A 82 3.73 -7.95 -16.45
CA PRO A 82 4.08 -9.36 -16.57
C PRO A 82 5.08 -9.82 -15.48
N ASP A 83 5.83 -8.89 -14.89
CA ASP A 83 6.83 -9.11 -13.85
C ASP A 83 6.61 -8.15 -12.67
N SER A 84 7.40 -8.32 -11.61
CA SER A 84 7.29 -7.59 -10.34
C SER A 84 7.15 -6.08 -10.49
N VAL A 85 6.40 -5.46 -9.56
CA VAL A 85 6.26 -4.01 -9.45
C VAL A 85 7.10 -3.50 -8.28
N ASP A 86 8.34 -3.13 -8.59
CA ASP A 86 9.38 -2.83 -7.60
C ASP A 86 9.30 -1.39 -7.08
N SER A 87 8.58 -0.50 -7.76
CA SER A 87 8.51 0.92 -7.39
C SER A 87 7.21 1.57 -7.83
N LEU A 88 6.65 2.39 -6.94
CA LEU A 88 5.40 3.12 -7.13
C LEU A 88 5.55 4.58 -6.72
N VAL A 89 5.22 5.51 -7.62
CA VAL A 89 5.30 6.96 -7.37
C VAL A 89 4.01 7.64 -7.86
N PRO A 90 3.31 8.40 -7.01
CA PRO A 90 2.12 9.13 -7.42
C PRO A 90 2.52 10.29 -8.33
N LEU A 91 1.91 10.39 -9.52
CA LEU A 91 2.03 11.59 -10.36
C LEU A 91 1.01 12.66 -9.94
N ASN A 92 -0.19 12.22 -9.57
CA ASN A 92 -1.25 13.02 -8.97
C ASN A 92 -2.21 12.12 -8.16
N SER A 93 -3.39 12.62 -7.77
CA SER A 93 -4.36 11.86 -6.96
C SER A 93 -4.88 10.58 -7.62
N ASP A 94 -4.88 10.52 -8.95
CA ASP A 94 -5.55 9.50 -9.75
C ASP A 94 -4.63 8.82 -10.78
N VAL A 95 -3.37 9.25 -10.85
CA VAL A 95 -2.36 8.72 -11.78
C VAL A 95 -1.10 8.31 -11.02
N LEU A 96 -0.67 7.09 -11.27
CA LEU A 96 0.50 6.44 -10.69
C LEU A 96 1.56 6.21 -11.77
N ILE A 97 2.83 6.33 -11.40
CA ILE A 97 3.95 5.81 -12.17
C ILE A 97 4.45 4.54 -11.48
N SER A 98 4.57 3.46 -12.23
CA SER A 98 5.08 2.17 -11.74
C SER A 98 6.32 1.76 -12.52
N GLY A 99 7.36 1.33 -11.81
CA GLY A 99 8.53 0.65 -12.41
C GLY A 99 8.42 -0.86 -12.17
N SER A 100 8.68 -1.64 -13.22
CA SER A 100 8.64 -3.11 -13.17
C SER A 100 9.95 -3.74 -13.62
N SER A 101 10.23 -4.93 -13.09
CA SER A 101 11.39 -5.74 -13.47
C SER A 101 11.37 -6.19 -14.94
N ASP A 102 10.25 -6.03 -15.65
CA ASP A 102 10.17 -6.23 -17.10
C ASP A 102 10.94 -5.16 -17.91
N GLY A 103 11.54 -4.19 -17.22
CA GLY A 103 12.34 -3.12 -17.80
C GLY A 103 11.51 -1.91 -18.28
N LEU A 104 10.21 -1.89 -18.03
CA LEU A 104 9.31 -0.81 -18.46
C LEU A 104 8.80 0.01 -17.29
N VAL A 105 8.70 1.32 -17.53
CA VAL A 105 7.98 2.27 -16.67
C VAL A 105 6.62 2.54 -17.28
N ARG A 106 5.56 2.51 -16.47
CA ARG A 106 4.17 2.71 -16.92
C ARG A 106 3.51 3.85 -16.17
N VAL A 107 2.61 4.55 -16.88
CA VAL A 107 1.66 5.50 -16.32
C VAL A 107 0.32 4.77 -16.20
N VAL A 108 -0.20 4.67 -14.99
CA VAL A 108 -1.36 3.84 -14.65
C VAL A 108 -2.43 4.71 -13.99
N GLY A 109 -3.66 4.62 -14.47
CA GLY A 109 -4.82 5.22 -13.79
C GLY A 109 -5.20 4.39 -12.56
N VAL A 110 -5.45 5.07 -11.45
CA VAL A 110 -5.88 4.49 -10.16
C VAL A 110 -7.30 4.92 -9.85
#